data_AF-A0A2H6CLH4-F1
#
_entry.id   AF-A0A2H6CLH4-F1
#
_cell.length_a   1.000
_cell.length_b   1.000
_cell.length_c   1.000
_cell.angle_alpha   90.00
_cell.angle_beta   90.00
_cell.angle_gamma   90.00
#
_symmetry.space_group_name_H-M   'P 1'
#
loop_
_entity.id
_entity.type
_entity.pdbx_description
1 polymer ?
#
loop_
_entity_poly.entity_id
_entity_poly.type
_entity_poly.pdbx_seq_one_letter_code
_entity_poly.pdbx_strand_id
1 'polypeptide(L)'
;MKKASVHKKAGENLGYLVVVLMIGLLLSLIFKQIWQFFFKTRKQGVYGYYLLVEKQKENNLGKFYGIFQQGEKEYQLELAFSLYIHLQVPQRGYLHAENGKVLTFKTEE
;
A
#
# COMPACT_ATOMS: atom_id res chain seq x y z
N MET A 1 -17.30 68.31 5.72
CA MET A 1 -17.91 66.97 5.85
C MET A 1 -17.19 66.00 4.93
N LYS A 2 -16.36 65.07 5.45
CA LYS A 2 -15.82 63.91 4.72
C LYS A 2 -15.41 62.84 5.73
N LYS A 3 -16.27 61.84 5.97
CA LYS A 3 -15.90 60.52 6.49
C LYS A 3 -16.95 59.51 6.06
N ALA A 4 -16.74 58.87 4.92
CA ALA A 4 -17.44 57.66 4.52
C ALA A 4 -16.70 56.96 3.38
N SER A 5 -15.59 56.27 3.67
CA SER A 5 -15.06 55.27 2.72
C SER A 5 -14.12 54.23 3.35
N VAL A 6 -14.34 53.80 4.61
CA VAL A 6 -13.45 52.81 5.25
C VAL A 6 -14.14 51.48 5.59
N HIS A 7 -15.45 51.33 5.34
CA HIS A 7 -16.18 50.12 5.76
C HIS A 7 -16.52 49.10 4.65
N LYS A 8 -15.90 49.17 3.46
CA LYS A 8 -16.25 48.27 2.35
C LYS A 8 -15.17 47.28 1.90
N LYS A 9 -14.07 47.14 2.65
CA LYS A 9 -12.92 46.28 2.25
C LYS A 9 -12.72 45.02 3.09
N ALA A 10 -13.50 44.82 4.15
CA ALA A 10 -13.33 43.69 5.06
C ALA A 10 -14.11 42.42 4.64
N GLY A 11 -15.25 42.57 3.97
CA GLY A 11 -16.11 41.45 3.56
C GLY A 11 -15.57 40.66 2.35
N GLU A 12 -14.84 41.31 1.45
CA GLU A 12 -14.27 40.66 0.26
C GLU A 12 -13.15 39.68 0.64
N ASN A 13 -12.28 40.07 1.57
CA ASN A 13 -11.15 39.24 2.02
C ASN A 13 -11.60 37.97 2.76
N LEU A 14 -12.70 38.03 3.51
CA LEU A 14 -13.26 36.89 4.23
C LEU A 14 -13.80 35.81 3.26
N GLY A 15 -14.42 36.21 2.15
CA GLY A 15 -14.90 35.29 1.12
C GLY A 15 -13.75 34.51 0.47
N TYR A 16 -12.66 35.20 0.10
CA TYR A 16 -11.47 34.55 -0.44
C TYR A 16 -10.80 33.61 0.58
N LEU A 17 -10.79 33.97 1.86
CA LEU A 17 -10.22 33.14 2.93
C LEU A 17 -10.99 31.82 3.09
N VAL A 18 -12.33 31.87 3.01
CA VAL A 18 -13.18 30.67 3.02
C VAL A 18 -12.92 29.80 1.79
N VAL A 19 -12.77 30.39 0.60
CA VAL A 19 -12.48 29.63 -0.64
C VAL A 19 -11.11 28.95 -0.55
N VAL A 20 -10.08 29.64 -0.06
CA VAL A 20 -8.73 29.08 0.12
C VAL A 20 -8.75 27.94 1.15
N LEU A 21 -9.48 28.11 2.26
CA LEU A 21 -9.66 27.04 3.25
C LEU A 21 -10.39 25.83 2.67
N MET A 22 -11.43 26.05 1.86
CA MET A 22 -12.18 24.96 1.25
C MET A 22 -11.33 24.16 0.25
N ILE A 23 -10.53 24.85 -0.57
CA ILE A 23 -9.59 24.22 -1.50
C ILE A 23 -8.52 23.44 -0.71
N GLY A 24 -7.98 24.02 0.36
CA GLY A 24 -7.00 23.36 1.23
C GLY A 24 -7.55 22.08 1.87
N LEU A 25 -8.79 22.10 2.34
CA LEU A 25 -9.46 20.92 2.92
C LEU A 25 -9.71 19.84 1.87
N LEU A 26 -10.18 20.22 0.68
CA LEU A 26 -10.37 19.30 -0.45
C LEU A 26 -9.05 18.62 -0.84
N LEU A 27 -7.98 19.39 -0.99
CA LEU A 27 -6.65 18.87 -1.29
C LEU A 27 -6.15 17.97 -0.16
N SER A 28 -6.36 18.33 1.10
CA SER A 28 -5.96 17.50 2.25
C SER A 28 -6.65 16.13 2.26
N LEU A 29 -7.95 16.07 1.93
CA LEU A 29 -8.69 14.81 1.89
C LEU A 29 -8.20 13.92 0.75
N ILE A 30 -7.98 14.50 -0.44
CA ILE A 30 -7.39 13.80 -1.59
C ILE A 30 -5.98 13.29 -1.24
N PHE A 31 -5.16 14.12 -0.60
CA PHE A 31 -3.80 13.75 -0.22
C PHE A 31 -3.79 12.63 0.82
N LYS A 32 -4.70 12.63 1.80
CA LYS A 32 -4.83 11.56 2.79
C LYS A 32 -5.22 10.24 2.15
N GLN A 33 -6.12 10.27 1.17
CA GLN A 33 -6.57 9.09 0.44
C GLN A 33 -5.48 8.53 -0.48
N ILE A 34 -4.74 9.41 -1.18
CA ILE A 34 -3.55 9.04 -1.96
C ILE A 34 -2.45 8.49 -1.05
N TRP A 35 -2.19 9.13 0.08
CA TRP A 35 -1.16 8.72 1.04
C TRP A 35 -1.48 7.34 1.65
N GLN A 36 -2.73 7.06 2.01
CA GLN A 36 -3.14 5.73 2.47
C GLN A 36 -2.98 4.66 1.37
N PHE A 37 -3.24 5.01 0.11
CA PHE A 37 -3.01 4.12 -1.03
C PHE A 37 -1.50 3.88 -1.27
N PHE A 38 -0.68 4.92 -1.16
CA PHE A 38 0.78 4.89 -1.31
C PHE A 38 1.50 4.17 -0.16
N PHE A 39 0.97 4.27 1.07
CA PHE A 39 1.54 3.57 2.23
C PHE A 39 1.12 2.11 2.29
N LYS A 40 -0.08 1.72 1.81
CA LYS A 40 -0.40 0.30 1.57
C LYS A 40 0.46 -0.32 0.47
N THR A 41 0.92 0.50 -0.48
CA THR A 41 1.89 0.10 -1.52
C THR A 41 3.33 0.44 -1.16
N ARG A 42 3.66 0.77 0.11
CA ARG A 42 5.06 0.83 0.54
C ARG A 42 5.67 -0.54 0.32
N LYS A 43 6.47 -0.58 -0.74
CA LYS A 43 7.30 -1.64 -1.28
C LYS A 43 8.26 -2.17 -0.22
N GLN A 44 7.74 -2.86 0.78
CA GLN A 44 8.56 -3.62 1.72
C GLN A 44 8.92 -4.91 1.01
N GLY A 45 10.16 -4.98 0.53
CA GLY A 45 10.71 -6.25 0.10
C GLY A 45 10.88 -7.14 1.32
N VAL A 46 10.46 -8.40 1.20
CA VAL A 46 10.59 -9.42 2.22
C VAL A 46 11.78 -10.29 1.84
N TYR A 47 12.78 -10.33 2.72
CA TYR A 47 14.04 -11.04 2.49
C TYR A 47 14.39 -11.86 3.72
N GLY A 48 14.77 -13.12 3.53
CA GLY A 48 15.28 -13.97 4.62
C GLY A 48 14.72 -15.39 4.56
N TYR A 49 14.98 -16.17 5.62
CA TYR A 49 14.46 -17.54 5.72
C TYR A 49 13.03 -17.56 6.24
N TYR A 50 12.12 -18.05 5.39
CA TYR A 50 10.70 -18.20 5.69
C TYR A 50 10.26 -19.65 5.49
N LEU A 51 9.25 -20.06 6.26
CA LEU A 51 8.54 -21.31 6.04
C LEU A 51 7.34 -21.03 5.15
N LEU A 52 7.28 -21.65 3.97
CA LEU A 52 6.06 -21.74 3.20
C LEU A 52 5.14 -22.76 3.89
N VAL A 53 4.00 -22.27 4.38
CA VAL A 53 3.04 -23.07 5.17
C VAL A 53 1.91 -23.57 4.28
N GLU A 54 1.39 -22.70 3.41
CA GLU A 54 0.24 -22.99 2.56
C GLU A 54 0.40 -22.34 1.18
N LYS A 55 -0.26 -22.92 0.18
CA LYS A 55 -0.37 -22.35 -1.15
C LYS A 55 -1.82 -22.34 -1.62
N GLN A 56 -2.28 -21.19 -2.07
CA GLN A 56 -3.67 -20.93 -2.41
C GLN A 56 -3.80 -20.51 -3.88
N LYS A 57 -4.91 -20.92 -4.50
CA LYS A 57 -5.30 -20.50 -5.84
C LYS A 57 -6.53 -19.63 -5.75
N GLU A 58 -6.45 -18.42 -6.27
CA GLU A 58 -7.58 -17.50 -6.30
C GLU A 58 -8.47 -17.81 -7.51
N ASN A 59 -9.72 -18.24 -7.24
CA ASN A 59 -10.65 -18.76 -8.24
C ASN A 59 -11.08 -17.72 -9.29
N ASN A 60 -11.04 -16.43 -8.98
CA ASN A 60 -11.60 -15.38 -9.84
C ASN A 60 -10.58 -14.78 -10.83
N LEU A 61 -9.29 -14.82 -10.52
CA LEU A 61 -8.25 -14.08 -11.26
C LEU A 61 -7.11 -14.97 -11.77
N GLY A 62 -7.15 -16.28 -11.49
CA GLY A 62 -6.06 -17.20 -11.86
C GLY A 62 -4.73 -16.86 -11.19
N LYS A 63 -4.78 -16.11 -10.08
CA LYS A 63 -3.60 -15.75 -9.30
C LYS A 63 -3.29 -16.85 -8.28
N PHE A 64 -2.01 -17.01 -8.01
CA PHE A 64 -1.50 -17.99 -7.06
C PHE A 64 -0.83 -17.24 -5.92
N TYR A 65 -1.05 -17.70 -4.69
CA TYR A 65 -0.47 -17.10 -3.50
C TYR A 65 0.19 -18.16 -2.62
N GLY A 66 1.25 -17.76 -1.93
CA GLY A 66 1.90 -18.55 -0.89
C GLY A 66 1.81 -17.82 0.45
N ILE A 67 1.58 -18.57 1.52
CA ILE A 67 1.62 -18.07 2.89
C ILE A 67 2.98 -18.40 3.48
N PHE A 68 3.77 -17.34 3.75
CA PHE A 68 5.13 -17.43 4.27
C PHE A 68 5.17 -16.96 5.73
N GLN A 69 5.64 -17.84 6.62
CA GLN A 69 5.69 -17.59 8.05
C GLN A 69 7.14 -17.52 8.55
N GLN A 70 7.41 -16.55 9.42
CA GLN A 70 8.66 -16.43 10.17
C GLN A 70 8.33 -15.95 11.60
N GLY A 71 8.33 -16.90 12.54
CA GLY A 71 7.87 -16.65 13.91
C GLY A 71 6.39 -16.27 13.92
N GLU A 72 6.07 -15.12 14.51
CA GLU A 72 4.71 -14.57 14.57
C GLU A 72 4.29 -13.79 13.31
N LYS A 73 5.22 -13.56 12.37
CA LYS A 73 4.92 -12.80 11.15
C LYS A 73 4.49 -13.73 10.04
N GLU A 74 3.39 -13.38 9.39
CA GLU A 74 2.86 -14.08 8.22
C GLU A 74 2.75 -13.10 7.04
N TYR A 75 3.16 -13.57 5.87
CA TYR A 75 3.11 -12.81 4.62
C TYR A 75 2.41 -13.64 3.55
N GLN A 76 1.28 -13.13 3.06
CA GLN A 76 0.65 -13.64 1.86
C GLN A 76 1.26 -12.95 0.65
N LEU A 77 1.90 -13.72 -0.23
CA LEU A 77 2.64 -13.21 -1.39
C LEU A 77 2.20 -13.88 -2.68
N GLU A 78 2.08 -13.11 -3.76
CA GLU A 78 1.74 -13.62 -5.09
C GLU A 78 2.91 -14.45 -5.64
N LEU A 79 2.58 -15.65 -6.14
CA LEU A 79 3.52 -16.59 -6.75
C LEU A 79 3.33 -16.58 -8.27
N ALA A 80 4.45 -16.64 -9.00
CA ALA A 80 4.40 -17.05 -10.40
C ALA A 80 3.89 -18.50 -10.49
N PHE A 81 3.10 -18.80 -11.52
CA PHE A 81 2.56 -20.15 -11.73
C PHE A 81 3.65 -21.23 -11.77
N SER A 82 4.76 -20.95 -12.45
CA SER A 82 5.93 -21.83 -12.51
C SER A 82 6.51 -22.12 -11.12
N LEU A 83 6.53 -21.14 -10.22
CA LEU A 83 7.00 -21.37 -8.86
C LEU A 83 5.98 -22.20 -8.06
N TYR A 84 4.68 -21.86 -8.16
CA TYR A 84 3.59 -22.56 -7.45
C TYR A 84 3.55 -24.08 -7.69
N ILE A 85 3.84 -24.53 -8.92
CA ILE A 85 3.82 -25.96 -9.27
C ILE A 85 5.01 -26.74 -8.70
N HIS A 86 6.17 -26.10 -8.51
CA HIS A 86 7.38 -26.76 -8.00
C HIS A 86 7.50 -26.71 -6.47
N LEU A 87 6.80 -25.77 -5.83
CA LEU A 87 6.80 -25.65 -4.37
C LEU A 87 6.03 -26.78 -3.71
N GLN A 88 6.63 -27.38 -2.69
CA GLN A 88 5.98 -28.31 -1.78
C GLN A 88 5.61 -27.57 -0.50
N VAL A 89 4.62 -28.06 0.25
CA VAL A 89 4.19 -27.46 1.52
C VAL A 89 4.04 -28.56 2.57
N PRO A 90 4.52 -28.36 3.81
CA PRO A 90 5.33 -27.21 4.26
C PRO A 90 6.78 -27.28 3.73
N GLN A 91 7.38 -26.14 3.39
CA GLN A 91 8.75 -26.08 2.86
C GLN A 91 9.49 -24.83 3.33
N ARG A 92 10.71 -24.98 3.85
CA ARG A 92 11.52 -23.87 4.35
C ARG A 92 12.57 -23.47 3.32
N GLY A 93 12.77 -22.16 3.16
CA GLY A 93 13.72 -21.64 2.20
C GLY A 93 14.00 -20.17 2.36
N TYR A 94 14.98 -19.70 1.61
CA TYR A 94 15.30 -18.28 1.50
C TYR A 94 14.32 -17.62 0.54
N LEU A 95 13.50 -16.73 1.08
CA LEU A 95 12.51 -15.93 0.37
C LEU A 95 13.10 -14.59 -0.04
N HIS A 96 12.89 -14.22 -1.30
CA HIS A 96 13.07 -12.88 -1.80
C HIS A 96 11.78 -12.47 -2.53
N ALA A 97 11.06 -11.54 -1.93
CA ALA A 97 9.84 -10.98 -2.49
C ALA A 97 9.89 -9.47 -2.50
N GLU A 98 9.31 -8.87 -3.54
CA GLU A 98 9.22 -7.42 -3.70
C GLU A 98 7.83 -7.05 -4.20
N ASN A 99 7.28 -5.94 -3.71
CA ASN A 99 5.96 -5.45 -4.11
C ASN A 99 4.84 -6.50 -3.95
N GLY A 100 4.93 -7.35 -2.91
CA GLY A 100 3.95 -8.41 -2.66
C GLY A 100 4.06 -9.62 -3.61
N LYS A 101 5.11 -9.70 -4.43
CA LYS A 101 5.37 -10.80 -5.37
C LYS A 101 6.65 -11.53 -5.01
N VAL A 102 6.61 -12.86 -5.03
CA VAL A 102 7.80 -13.69 -4.84
C VAL A 102 8.63 -13.65 -6.12
N LEU A 103 9.87 -13.17 -5.99
CA LEU A 103 10.85 -13.19 -7.08
C LEU A 103 11.58 -14.53 -7.09
N THR A 104 12.07 -14.96 -5.92
CA THR A 104 12.72 -16.26 -5.75
C THR A 104 12.41 -16.87 -4.39
N PHE A 105 12.34 -18.19 -4.36
CA PHE A 105 12.29 -18.98 -3.12
C PHE A 105 13.18 -20.20 -3.31
N LYS A 106 14.32 -20.23 -2.61
CA LYS A 106 15.31 -21.31 -2.74
C LYS A 106 15.35 -22.12 -1.45
N THR A 107 15.21 -23.42 -1.58
CA THR A 107 15.47 -24.34 -0.47
C THR A 107 16.95 -24.66 -0.42
N GLU A 108 17.49 -24.80 0.78
CA GLU A 108 18.78 -25.48 0.94
C GLU A 108 18.53 -26.96 0.64
N GLU A 109 19.25 -27.50 -0.33
CA GLU A 109 19.25 -28.93 -0.69
C GLU A 109 19.87 -29.79 0.42
#